data_AF-A0A8S2UHE2-F1
#
_entry.id   AF-A0A8S2UHE2-F1
#
_cell.length_a   1.000
_cell.length_b   1.000
_cell.length_c   1.000
_cell.angle_alpha   90.00
_cell.angle_beta   90.00
_cell.angle_gamma   90.00
#
_symmetry.space_group_name_H-M   'P 1'
#
loop_
_entity.id
_entity.type
_entity.pdbx_description
1 polymer ?
#
loop_
_entity_poly.entity_id
_entity_poly.type
_entity_poly.pdbx_seq_one_letter_code
_entity_poly.pdbx_strand_id
1 'polypeptide(L)'
;RAARTDESTSTVIRSALRTYPLSAAGQLPKNESLMLMIQRQRTTETVDADGRLPEKLRKTYRDEGFILHEDKKLIIFTKKINLSILKQNKHWFANGTFKACPDDYYQLFILHAMMTDAITPLVYGLLIGKSAEDYNLFFEKVLKQDNFQPESIVTDFETGTIRSVKDMLPNILHKGCLFHFSQAVWRQVQTGRKKPQFDHKLWNIHDRVVATVPRPNNSVECWHNAFADRVAISHPTIVKPGEKIRCEQSKFEVALTKILQSHDIKTKKACYRKLNERITRLANSFDPTQLDQFKKKAANIAI
;
A
#
# COMPACT_ATOMS: atom_id res chain seq x y z
N ARG A 1 13.84 -26.40 -20.05
CA ARG A 1 13.50 -25.10 -20.68
C ARG A 1 12.83 -24.14 -19.70
N ALA A 2 11.61 -24.40 -19.22
CA ALA A 2 10.82 -23.52 -18.34
C ALA A 2 11.62 -22.72 -17.28
N ALA A 3 12.45 -23.41 -16.48
CA ALA A 3 13.25 -22.85 -15.39
C ALA A 3 14.45 -21.97 -15.80
N ARG A 4 14.80 -21.87 -17.09
CA ARG A 4 16.04 -21.20 -17.57
C ARG A 4 15.82 -20.23 -18.74
N THR A 5 14.58 -19.80 -18.99
CA THR A 5 14.27 -18.94 -20.15
C THR A 5 13.35 -17.80 -19.76
N ASP A 6 13.64 -16.61 -20.29
CA ASP A 6 12.88 -15.37 -20.04
C ASP A 6 11.63 -15.23 -20.91
N GLU A 7 11.38 -16.17 -21.83
CA GLU A 7 10.17 -16.22 -22.65
C GLU A 7 8.89 -16.11 -21.79
N SER A 8 7.81 -15.51 -22.32
CA SER A 8 6.54 -15.50 -21.57
C SER A 8 6.06 -16.93 -21.28
N THR A 9 5.38 -17.15 -20.15
CA THR A 9 4.82 -18.47 -19.77
C THR A 9 3.98 -19.05 -20.90
N SER A 10 3.16 -18.21 -21.54
CA SER A 10 2.35 -18.55 -22.72
C SER A 10 3.18 -18.91 -23.95
N THR A 11 4.35 -18.29 -24.15
CA THR A 11 5.30 -18.61 -25.23
C THR A 11 5.92 -19.99 -25.01
N VAL A 12 6.35 -20.29 -23.79
CA VAL A 12 6.90 -21.61 -23.43
C VAL A 12 5.87 -22.71 -23.65
N ILE A 13 4.61 -22.52 -23.22
CA ILE A 13 3.51 -23.48 -23.43
C ILE A 13 3.26 -23.65 -24.93
N ARG A 14 3.05 -22.57 -25.70
CA ARG A 14 2.83 -22.67 -27.15
C ARG A 14 3.97 -23.38 -27.87
N SER A 15 5.22 -23.11 -27.50
CA SER A 15 6.36 -23.78 -28.11
C SER A 15 6.45 -25.26 -27.74
N ALA A 16 6.06 -25.65 -26.53
CA ALA A 16 6.03 -27.06 -26.12
C ALA A 16 4.88 -27.82 -26.80
N LEU A 17 3.68 -27.22 -26.89
CA LEU A 17 2.52 -27.82 -27.56
C LEU A 17 2.75 -28.07 -29.05
N ARG A 18 3.54 -27.22 -29.74
CA ARG A 18 3.90 -27.42 -31.15
C ARG A 18 4.66 -28.72 -31.44
N THR A 19 5.38 -29.26 -30.44
CA THR A 19 6.16 -30.49 -30.56
C THR A 19 5.59 -31.61 -29.69
N TYR A 20 4.37 -31.46 -29.15
CA TYR A 20 3.76 -32.42 -28.24
C TYR A 20 2.95 -33.47 -29.03
N PRO A 21 3.04 -34.78 -28.71
CA PRO A 21 2.29 -35.80 -29.43
C PRO A 21 0.77 -35.59 -29.34
N LEU A 22 0.10 -35.55 -30.49
CA LEU A 22 -1.36 -35.36 -30.57
C LEU A 22 -2.14 -36.47 -29.84
N SER A 23 -1.62 -37.69 -29.84
CA SER A 23 -2.17 -38.84 -29.11
C SER A 23 -2.23 -38.64 -27.59
N ALA A 24 -1.38 -37.78 -27.03
CA ALA A 24 -1.35 -37.45 -25.61
C ALA A 24 -2.05 -36.12 -25.28
N ALA A 25 -2.54 -35.38 -26.27
CA ALA A 25 -3.09 -34.03 -26.07
C ALA A 25 -4.35 -34.01 -25.19
N GLY A 26 -5.17 -35.06 -25.25
CA GLY A 26 -6.37 -35.20 -24.41
C GLY A 26 -6.10 -35.42 -22.91
N GLN A 27 -4.85 -35.72 -22.53
CA GLN A 27 -4.44 -35.90 -21.13
C GLN A 27 -3.75 -34.65 -20.55
N LEU A 28 -3.62 -33.57 -21.33
CA LEU A 28 -2.96 -32.35 -20.86
C LEU A 28 -3.76 -31.64 -19.76
N PRO A 29 -3.11 -31.20 -18.67
CA PRO A 29 -3.71 -30.27 -17.73
C PRO A 29 -4.20 -28.99 -18.41
N LYS A 30 -5.17 -28.31 -17.80
CA LYS A 30 -5.65 -26.99 -18.27
C LYS A 30 -4.48 -26.02 -18.43
N ASN A 31 -4.55 -25.13 -19.43
CA ASN A 31 -3.51 -24.12 -19.69
C ASN A 31 -3.14 -23.28 -18.45
N GLU A 32 -4.10 -22.99 -17.58
CA GLU A 32 -3.86 -22.30 -16.30
C GLU A 32 -2.97 -23.13 -15.35
N SER A 33 -3.21 -24.45 -15.24
CA SER A 33 -2.37 -25.36 -14.46
C SER A 33 -0.95 -25.44 -15.02
N LEU A 34 -0.81 -25.52 -16.35
CA LEU A 34 0.50 -25.49 -17.03
C LEU A 34 1.23 -24.16 -16.80
N MET A 35 0.50 -23.04 -16.82
CA MET A 35 1.06 -21.72 -16.49
C MET A 35 1.61 -21.68 -15.06
N LEU A 36 0.86 -22.21 -14.09
CA LEU A 36 1.26 -22.28 -12.69
C LEU A 36 2.47 -23.21 -12.49
N MET A 37 2.52 -24.35 -13.16
CA MET A 37 3.67 -25.27 -13.11
C MET A 37 4.96 -24.61 -13.63
N ILE A 38 4.90 -23.89 -14.75
CA ILE A 38 6.05 -23.18 -15.32
C ILE A 38 6.46 -22.01 -14.43
N GLN A 39 5.51 -21.28 -13.84
CA GLN A 39 5.80 -20.21 -12.88
C GLN A 39 6.51 -20.76 -11.64
N ARG A 40 6.02 -21.85 -11.04
CA ARG A 40 6.70 -22.55 -9.93
C ARG A 40 8.13 -22.96 -10.29
N GLN A 41 8.33 -23.58 -11.44
CA GLN A 41 9.66 -23.97 -11.94
C GLN A 41 10.63 -22.81 -12.23
N ARG A 42 10.13 -21.57 -12.38
CA ARG A 42 10.96 -20.35 -12.51
C ARG A 42 11.28 -19.70 -11.17
N THR A 43 10.53 -20.06 -10.13
CA THR A 43 10.58 -19.40 -8.83
C THR A 43 11.64 -20.07 -7.95
N THR A 44 12.90 -19.90 -8.32
CA THR A 44 14.06 -20.49 -7.61
C THR A 44 14.94 -19.43 -6.94
N GLU A 45 14.93 -18.20 -7.44
CA GLU A 45 15.56 -17.07 -6.74
C GLU A 45 14.76 -16.74 -5.47
N THR A 46 15.43 -16.82 -4.34
CA THR A 46 14.94 -16.51 -2.99
C THR A 46 15.89 -15.52 -2.33
N VAL A 47 15.59 -15.07 -1.11
CA VAL A 47 16.59 -14.38 -0.28
C VAL A 47 17.76 -15.33 -0.02
N ASP A 48 19.00 -14.84 -0.08
CA ASP A 48 20.17 -15.67 0.22
C ASP A 48 20.26 -16.03 1.71
N ALA A 49 21.25 -16.86 2.09
CA ALA A 49 21.41 -17.33 3.46
C ALA A 49 21.64 -16.20 4.49
N ASP A 50 22.06 -15.01 4.05
CA ASP A 50 22.24 -13.81 4.86
C ASP A 50 20.98 -12.93 4.93
N GLY A 51 19.93 -13.28 4.17
CA GLY A 51 18.67 -12.54 4.09
C GLY A 51 18.69 -11.43 3.06
N ARG A 52 19.60 -11.46 2.07
CA ARG A 52 19.70 -10.43 1.04
C ARG A 52 18.95 -10.83 -0.22
N LEU A 53 18.33 -9.85 -0.89
CA LEU A 53 17.57 -10.05 -2.11
C LEU A 53 18.45 -10.46 -3.29
N PRO A 54 17.88 -11.13 -4.31
CA PRO A 54 18.47 -11.21 -5.63
C PRO A 54 18.86 -9.80 -6.15
N GLU A 55 20.05 -9.67 -6.72
CA GLU A 55 20.63 -8.38 -7.15
C GLU A 55 19.70 -7.58 -8.08
N LYS A 56 18.96 -8.29 -8.93
CA LYS A 56 17.92 -7.74 -9.81
C LYS A 56 16.85 -6.93 -9.06
N LEU A 57 16.47 -7.37 -7.86
CA LEU A 57 15.45 -6.70 -7.04
C LEU A 57 15.99 -5.48 -6.28
N ARG A 58 17.32 -5.40 -6.11
CA ARG A 58 17.96 -4.27 -5.42
C ARG A 58 17.99 -2.98 -6.24
N LYS A 59 17.62 -3.03 -7.52
CA LYS A 59 17.68 -1.94 -8.50
C LYS A 59 16.32 -1.64 -9.14
N THR A 60 16.12 -0.42 -9.63
CA THR A 60 14.95 -0.06 -10.47
C THR A 60 15.01 -0.73 -11.85
N TYR A 61 14.05 -0.46 -12.74
CA TYR A 61 14.18 -0.78 -14.18
C TYR A 61 15.10 0.20 -14.95
N ARG A 62 15.77 1.11 -14.24
CA ARG A 62 16.76 2.08 -14.76
C ARG A 62 18.15 1.83 -14.14
N ASP A 63 18.34 0.65 -13.55
CA ASP A 63 19.57 0.19 -12.86
C ASP A 63 20.06 1.04 -11.67
N GLU A 64 19.20 1.93 -11.16
CA GLU A 64 19.48 2.74 -9.97
C GLU A 64 19.17 1.96 -8.69
N GLY A 65 19.96 2.17 -7.62
CA GLY A 65 19.72 1.54 -6.32
C GLY A 65 18.34 1.85 -5.74
N PHE A 66 17.67 0.81 -5.23
CA PHE A 66 16.27 0.86 -4.79
C PHE A 66 16.03 0.26 -3.38
N ILE A 67 17.12 -0.05 -2.66
CA ILE A 67 17.09 -0.57 -1.28
C ILE A 67 17.64 0.49 -0.34
N LEU A 68 16.92 0.71 0.76
CA LEU A 68 17.36 1.56 1.88
C LEU A 68 17.93 0.75 3.04
N HIS A 69 17.32 -0.40 3.35
CA HIS A 69 17.74 -1.30 4.41
C HIS A 69 17.36 -2.73 4.02
N GLU A 70 18.20 -3.69 4.35
CA GLU A 70 18.05 -5.11 4.01
C GLU A 70 18.71 -5.96 5.09
N ASP A 71 17.89 -6.67 5.88
CA ASP A 71 18.29 -7.78 6.73
C ASP A 71 17.14 -8.79 6.89
N LYS A 72 17.39 -9.86 7.64
CA LYS A 72 16.42 -10.96 7.88
C LYS A 72 15.12 -10.55 8.57
N LYS A 73 15.05 -9.37 9.19
CA LYS A 73 13.85 -8.86 9.89
C LYS A 73 13.10 -7.81 9.07
N LEU A 74 13.83 -7.05 8.25
CA LEU A 74 13.30 -5.89 7.58
C LEU A 74 14.00 -5.63 6.24
N ILE A 75 13.21 -5.52 5.19
CA ILE A 75 13.64 -5.00 3.88
C ILE A 75 12.85 -3.73 3.59
N ILE A 76 13.53 -2.64 3.24
CA ILE A 76 12.91 -1.39 2.79
C ILE A 76 13.32 -1.07 1.36
N PHE A 77 12.33 -1.03 0.47
CA PHE A 77 12.46 -0.51 -0.90
C PHE A 77 12.07 0.96 -0.95
N THR A 78 12.98 1.82 -1.39
CA THR A 78 12.72 3.24 -1.68
C THR A 78 13.91 3.88 -2.42
N LYS A 79 13.76 5.13 -2.87
CA LYS A 79 14.83 5.95 -3.45
C LYS A 79 14.94 7.28 -2.72
N LYS A 80 16.08 7.96 -2.86
CA LYS A 80 16.28 9.34 -2.38
C LYS A 80 15.16 10.28 -2.84
N ILE A 81 14.73 10.22 -4.10
CA ILE A 81 13.64 11.07 -4.62
C ILE A 81 12.28 10.80 -3.94
N ASN A 82 11.99 9.54 -3.60
CA ASN A 82 10.78 9.17 -2.87
C ASN A 82 10.80 9.79 -1.47
N LEU A 83 11.95 9.73 -0.79
CA LEU A 83 12.16 10.35 0.53
C LEU A 83 12.08 11.88 0.46
N SER A 84 12.61 12.52 -0.58
CA SER A 84 12.47 13.97 -0.79
C SER A 84 11.00 14.41 -0.93
N ILE A 85 10.18 13.64 -1.66
CA ILE A 85 8.74 13.91 -1.81
C ILE A 85 7.99 13.62 -0.49
N LEU A 86 8.38 12.59 0.25
CA LEU A 86 7.84 12.29 1.58
C LEU A 86 8.12 13.44 2.56
N LYS A 87 9.33 14.01 2.55
CA LYS A 87 9.73 15.17 3.37
C LYS A 87 8.96 16.45 3.03
N GLN A 88 8.68 16.69 1.75
CA GLN A 88 7.85 17.83 1.32
C GLN A 88 6.38 17.70 1.74
N ASN A 89 5.93 16.49 2.08
CA ASN A 89 4.54 16.22 2.46
C ASN A 89 4.34 16.31 3.99
N LYS A 90 3.52 17.28 4.40
CA LYS A 90 3.09 17.46 5.80
C LYS A 90 2.17 16.35 6.33
N HIS A 91 1.59 15.52 5.45
CA HIS A 91 0.57 14.55 5.82
C HIS A 91 0.88 13.19 5.19
N TRP A 92 1.12 12.20 6.04
CA TRP A 92 1.51 10.85 5.63
C TRP A 92 0.36 9.85 5.82
N PHE A 93 0.42 8.74 5.09
CA PHE A 93 -0.57 7.67 5.16
C PHE A 93 0.18 6.35 5.18
N ALA A 94 0.00 5.52 6.21
CA ALA A 94 0.69 4.23 6.31
C ALA A 94 -0.32 3.09 6.50
N ASN A 95 -0.12 2.00 5.77
CA ASN A 95 -1.00 0.83 5.86
C ASN A 95 -0.22 -0.46 5.55
N GLY A 96 -0.62 -1.55 6.22
CA GLY A 96 -0.08 -2.89 6.06
C GLY A 96 -1.00 -3.76 5.19
N THR A 97 -0.43 -4.61 4.33
CA THR A 97 -1.20 -5.62 3.60
C THR A 97 -0.56 -7.01 3.70
N PHE A 98 -1.40 -7.97 4.08
CA PHE A 98 -1.05 -9.39 4.20
C PHE A 98 -1.17 -10.11 2.85
N LYS A 99 -2.17 -9.75 2.03
CA LYS A 99 -2.54 -10.45 0.79
C LYS A 99 -1.44 -10.46 -0.29
N ALA A 100 -0.48 -9.55 -0.19
CA ALA A 100 0.59 -9.33 -1.16
C ALA A 100 1.99 -9.52 -0.56
N CYS A 101 2.07 -9.97 0.70
CA CYS A 101 3.33 -10.17 1.41
C CYS A 101 3.96 -11.51 1.00
N PRO A 102 5.31 -11.61 0.91
CA PRO A 102 5.98 -12.89 0.76
C PRO A 102 5.90 -13.76 2.03
N ASP A 103 5.95 -15.08 1.89
CA ASP A 103 5.80 -16.02 3.01
C ASP A 103 6.85 -15.88 4.13
N ASP A 104 8.05 -15.41 3.80
CA ASP A 104 9.14 -15.15 4.76
C ASP A 104 8.87 -13.90 5.65
N TYR A 105 7.82 -13.14 5.35
CA TYR A 105 7.46 -11.89 6.02
C TYR A 105 5.99 -11.90 6.47
N TYR A 106 5.69 -11.15 7.53
CA TYR A 106 4.35 -11.08 8.09
C TYR A 106 3.46 -10.08 7.34
N GLN A 107 4.01 -8.94 6.93
CA GLN A 107 3.26 -7.92 6.20
C GLN A 107 4.13 -7.06 5.25
N LEU A 108 3.49 -6.55 4.20
CA LEU A 108 4.00 -5.43 3.41
C LEU A 108 3.40 -4.13 3.96
N PHE A 109 4.20 -3.38 4.73
CA PHE A 109 3.85 -2.07 5.27
C PHE A 109 4.30 -0.98 4.30
N ILE A 110 3.44 0.00 4.00
CA ILE A 110 3.72 0.99 2.96
C ILE A 110 3.41 2.40 3.46
N LEU A 111 4.43 3.26 3.39
CA LEU A 111 4.30 4.69 3.66
C LEU A 111 4.05 5.43 2.35
N HIS A 112 2.96 6.22 2.36
CA HIS A 112 2.47 6.99 1.23
C HIS A 112 2.42 8.47 1.58
N ALA A 113 2.48 9.31 0.54
CA ALA A 113 2.20 10.73 0.65
C ALA A 113 1.34 11.21 -0.53
N MET A 114 0.92 12.47 -0.50
CA MET A 114 0.20 13.08 -1.62
C MET A 114 1.20 13.53 -2.70
N MET A 115 0.91 13.20 -3.96
CA MET A 115 1.59 13.79 -5.10
C MET A 115 0.52 14.33 -6.05
N THR A 116 0.58 15.63 -6.31
CA THR A 116 -0.49 16.43 -6.93
C THR A 116 -1.85 16.17 -6.27
N ASP A 117 -2.69 15.34 -6.87
CA ASP A 117 -4.06 15.06 -6.44
C ASP A 117 -4.27 13.57 -6.07
N ALA A 118 -3.22 12.74 -6.23
CA ALA A 118 -3.20 11.31 -5.97
C ALA A 118 -2.42 10.97 -4.70
N ILE A 119 -2.66 9.79 -4.14
CA ILE A 119 -1.80 9.22 -3.09
C ILE A 119 -0.92 8.16 -3.69
N THR A 120 0.34 8.27 -3.34
CA THR A 120 1.43 7.58 -4.00
C THR A 120 2.22 6.83 -2.93
N PRO A 121 2.41 5.50 -3.08
CA PRO A 121 3.33 4.76 -2.24
C PRO A 121 4.77 5.20 -2.51
N LEU A 122 5.55 5.45 -1.45
CA LEU A 122 6.90 6.01 -1.55
C LEU A 122 7.96 5.13 -0.87
N VAL A 123 7.58 4.45 0.21
CA VAL A 123 8.46 3.55 0.97
C VAL A 123 7.72 2.25 1.22
N TYR A 124 8.32 1.12 0.86
CA TYR A 124 7.75 -0.22 1.03
C TYR A 124 8.61 -1.01 2.00
N GLY A 125 8.07 -1.41 3.13
CA GLY A 125 8.70 -2.25 4.14
C GLY A 125 8.12 -3.66 4.14
N LEU A 126 8.97 -4.68 4.06
CA LEU A 126 8.61 -6.06 4.38
C LEU A 126 9.04 -6.34 5.82
N LEU A 127 8.07 -6.57 6.70
CA LEU A 127 8.28 -6.74 8.15
C LEU A 127 7.98 -8.18 8.53
N ILE A 128 8.83 -8.80 9.35
CA ILE A 128 8.61 -10.15 9.91
C ILE A 128 7.54 -10.22 11.01
N GLY A 129 6.97 -9.08 11.40
CA GLY A 129 6.01 -9.00 12.49
C GLY A 129 5.09 -7.78 12.40
N LYS A 130 4.43 -7.49 13.51
CA LYS A 130 3.45 -6.42 13.68
C LYS A 130 3.42 -5.82 15.10
N SER A 131 4.47 -6.09 15.87
CA SER A 131 4.67 -5.47 17.18
C SER A 131 5.01 -3.99 17.02
N ALA A 132 4.96 -3.22 18.11
CA ALA A 132 5.39 -1.82 18.06
C ALA A 132 6.89 -1.72 17.71
N GLU A 133 7.65 -2.72 18.14
CA GLU A 133 9.09 -2.88 17.93
C GLU A 133 9.42 -3.12 16.44
N ASP A 134 8.61 -3.91 15.72
CA ASP A 134 8.76 -4.13 14.27
C ASP A 134 8.53 -2.84 13.47
N TYR A 135 7.49 -2.08 13.82
CA TYR A 135 7.20 -0.78 13.20
C TYR A 135 8.22 0.29 13.61
N ASN A 136 8.71 0.27 14.86
CA ASN A 136 9.77 1.17 15.33
C ASN A 136 11.04 0.99 14.50
N LEU A 137 11.44 -0.26 14.22
CA LEU A 137 12.57 -0.54 13.34
C LEU A 137 12.35 0.01 11.92
N PHE A 138 11.15 -0.13 11.34
CA PHE A 138 10.82 0.47 10.04
C PHE A 138 10.95 2.00 10.07
N PHE A 139 10.29 2.66 11.02
CA PHE A 139 10.34 4.12 11.14
C PHE A 139 11.74 4.63 11.46
N GLU A 140 12.53 3.95 12.30
CA GLU A 140 13.91 4.33 12.64
C GLU A 140 14.78 4.39 11.38
N LYS A 141 14.71 3.36 10.53
CA LYS A 141 15.50 3.30 9.28
C LYS A 141 15.13 4.41 8.30
N VAL A 142 13.83 4.74 8.20
CA VAL A 142 13.33 5.83 7.35
C VAL A 142 13.70 7.20 7.92
N LEU A 143 13.42 7.45 9.20
CA LEU A 143 13.63 8.75 9.84
C LEU A 143 15.11 9.11 10.00
N LYS A 144 16.02 8.13 10.03
CA LYS A 144 17.47 8.37 9.97
C LYS A 144 17.98 8.95 8.65
N GLN A 145 17.16 9.00 7.59
CA GLN A 145 17.61 9.47 6.27
C GLN A 145 17.56 10.99 6.09
N ASP A 146 16.69 11.69 6.82
CA ASP A 146 16.53 13.14 6.72
C ASP A 146 15.75 13.69 7.93
N ASN A 147 15.76 15.00 8.14
CA ASN A 147 14.92 15.66 9.13
C ASN A 147 13.47 15.79 8.62
N PHE A 148 12.67 14.74 8.80
CA PHE A 148 11.25 14.72 8.47
C PHE A 148 10.40 15.42 9.54
N GLN A 149 9.50 16.31 9.11
CA GLN A 149 8.58 17.02 10.00
C GLN A 149 7.12 16.93 9.51
N PRO A 150 6.52 15.72 9.50
CA PRO A 150 5.10 15.57 9.19
C PRO A 150 4.24 16.19 10.30
N GLU A 151 3.18 16.91 9.94
CA GLU A 151 2.18 17.42 10.87
C GLU A 151 1.16 16.35 11.28
N SER A 152 0.94 15.35 10.40
CA SER A 152 0.01 14.25 10.69
C SER A 152 0.35 12.96 9.97
N ILE A 153 -0.06 11.84 10.55
CA ILE A 153 -0.10 10.54 9.89
C ILE A 153 -1.48 9.91 10.06
N VAL A 154 -1.97 9.23 9.03
CA VAL A 154 -3.14 8.36 9.13
C VAL A 154 -2.71 6.91 9.00
N THR A 155 -3.17 6.05 9.91
CA THR A 155 -2.90 4.61 9.85
C THR A 155 -4.16 3.81 10.14
N ASP A 156 -4.09 2.51 9.91
CA ASP A 156 -5.06 1.56 10.42
C ASP A 156 -5.09 1.53 11.97
N PHE A 157 -6.17 0.98 12.52
CA PHE A 157 -6.40 0.83 13.96
C PHE A 157 -5.61 -0.34 14.57
N GLU A 158 -4.36 -0.49 14.17
CA GLU A 158 -3.50 -1.55 14.71
C GLU A 158 -2.70 -1.03 15.91
N THR A 159 -2.77 -1.75 17.03
CA THR A 159 -2.14 -1.35 18.30
C THR A 159 -0.62 -1.20 18.17
N GLY A 160 0.05 -2.06 17.40
CA GLY A 160 1.49 -1.95 17.11
C GLY A 160 1.82 -0.64 16.43
N THR A 161 1.14 -0.34 15.31
CA THR A 161 1.31 0.90 14.55
C THR A 161 0.98 2.15 15.36
N ILE A 162 -0.11 2.14 16.15
CA ILE A 162 -0.49 3.28 17.00
C ILE A 162 0.60 3.57 18.04
N ARG A 163 1.11 2.53 18.70
CA ARG A 163 2.19 2.68 19.68
C ARG A 163 3.48 3.16 19.01
N SER A 164 3.84 2.57 17.88
CA SER A 164 5.05 2.95 17.15
C SER A 164 5.04 4.39 16.63
N VAL A 165 3.91 4.86 16.10
CA VAL A 165 3.74 6.27 15.72
C VAL A 165 3.91 7.19 16.94
N LYS A 166 3.39 6.81 18.11
CA LYS A 166 3.59 7.58 19.35
C LYS A 166 5.05 7.58 19.82
N ASP A 167 5.75 6.46 19.70
CA ASP A 167 7.13 6.31 20.16
C ASP A 167 8.12 7.04 19.21
N MET A 168 7.90 6.96 17.88
CA MET A 168 8.82 7.47 16.86
C MET A 168 8.47 8.87 16.32
N LEU A 169 7.20 9.28 16.42
CA LEU A 169 6.68 10.57 15.93
C LEU A 169 5.76 11.23 16.99
N PRO A 170 6.24 11.46 18.24
CA PRO A 170 5.38 11.79 19.38
C PRO A 170 4.58 13.09 19.26
N ASN A 171 5.05 14.04 18.44
CA ASN A 171 4.50 15.40 18.34
C ASN A 171 3.55 15.61 17.15
N ILE A 172 3.16 14.55 16.43
CA ILE A 172 2.35 14.65 15.21
C ILE A 172 0.88 14.24 15.47
N LEU A 173 -0.04 14.78 14.67
CA LEU A 173 -1.44 14.40 14.76
C LEU A 173 -1.66 13.00 14.16
N HIS A 174 -1.74 11.97 15.01
CA HIS A 174 -2.13 10.63 14.57
C HIS A 174 -3.66 10.51 14.43
N LYS A 175 -4.11 9.96 13.30
CA LYS A 175 -5.53 9.62 13.07
C LYS A 175 -5.68 8.18 12.55
N GLY A 176 -6.79 7.57 12.91
CA GLY A 176 -7.21 6.26 12.41
C GLY A 176 -7.93 6.37 11.08
N CYS A 177 -7.82 5.35 10.25
CA CYS A 177 -8.33 5.38 8.88
C CYS A 177 -9.85 5.09 8.83
N LEU A 178 -10.64 6.03 8.31
CA LEU A 178 -12.11 6.03 8.33
C LEU A 178 -12.77 4.77 7.75
N PHE A 179 -12.19 4.13 6.73
CA PHE A 179 -12.76 2.91 6.14
C PHE A 179 -12.75 1.74 7.13
N HIS A 180 -11.62 1.50 7.80
CA HIS A 180 -11.51 0.47 8.82
C HIS A 180 -12.31 0.82 10.08
N PHE A 181 -12.46 2.11 10.41
CA PHE A 181 -13.42 2.55 11.43
C PHE A 181 -14.86 2.18 11.05
N SER A 182 -15.33 2.54 9.85
CA SER A 182 -16.68 2.23 9.37
C SER A 182 -16.95 0.72 9.34
N GLN A 183 -15.96 -0.08 8.91
CA GLN A 183 -16.07 -1.55 9.00
C GLN A 183 -16.18 -2.05 10.45
N ALA A 184 -15.37 -1.52 11.37
CA ALA A 184 -15.40 -1.90 12.78
C ALA A 184 -16.74 -1.54 13.42
N VAL A 185 -17.26 -0.33 13.17
CA VAL A 185 -18.59 0.12 13.60
C VAL A 185 -19.68 -0.78 13.03
N TRP A 186 -19.62 -1.16 11.74
CA TRP A 186 -20.60 -2.06 11.14
C TRP A 186 -20.60 -3.45 11.80
N ARG A 187 -19.41 -4.05 12.00
CA ARG A 187 -19.26 -5.33 12.74
C ARG A 187 -19.79 -5.22 14.17
N GLN A 188 -19.60 -4.09 14.84
CA GLN A 188 -20.10 -3.81 16.19
C GLN A 188 -21.63 -3.64 16.22
N VAL A 189 -22.24 -3.04 15.19
CA VAL A 189 -23.70 -3.01 15.03
C VAL A 189 -24.25 -4.43 14.84
N GLN A 190 -23.57 -5.28 14.07
CA GLN A 190 -23.97 -6.68 13.84
C GLN A 190 -23.78 -7.59 15.07
N THR A 191 -22.75 -7.35 15.90
CA THR A 191 -22.38 -8.21 17.04
C THR A 191 -22.79 -7.68 18.42
N GLY A 192 -23.50 -6.55 18.46
CA GLY A 192 -23.97 -5.89 19.68
C GLY A 192 -23.06 -4.74 20.16
N ARG A 193 -23.70 -3.74 20.79
CA ARG A 193 -23.07 -2.48 21.20
C ARG A 193 -22.09 -2.64 22.39
N LYS A 194 -20.91 -3.20 22.14
CA LYS A 194 -19.76 -3.12 23.06
C LYS A 194 -19.23 -1.68 23.13
N LYS A 195 -18.37 -1.36 24.09
CA LYS A 195 -17.65 -0.06 24.12
C LYS A 195 -16.66 -0.01 22.94
N PRO A 196 -16.48 1.12 22.23
CA PRO A 196 -15.47 1.22 21.17
C PRO A 196 -14.07 0.99 21.74
N GLN A 197 -13.26 0.21 21.01
CA GLN A 197 -11.90 -0.17 21.42
C GLN A 197 -10.89 0.99 21.39
N PHE A 198 -11.18 2.04 20.61
CA PHE A 198 -10.29 3.17 20.38
C PHE A 198 -10.98 4.52 20.69
N ASP A 199 -10.20 5.49 21.17
CA ASP A 199 -10.64 6.84 21.52
C ASP A 199 -11.26 7.59 20.31
N HIS A 200 -12.30 8.40 20.57
CA HIS A 200 -12.89 9.29 19.58
C HIS A 200 -11.88 10.26 18.94
N LYS A 201 -10.83 10.66 19.66
CA LYS A 201 -9.80 11.55 19.14
C LYS A 201 -9.06 10.97 17.93
N LEU A 202 -8.94 9.64 17.88
CA LEU A 202 -8.26 8.92 16.80
C LEU A 202 -9.12 8.89 15.52
N TRP A 203 -10.44 8.68 15.63
CA TRP A 203 -11.34 8.54 14.48
C TRP A 203 -12.11 9.81 14.08
N ASN A 204 -12.13 10.85 14.92
CA ASN A 204 -12.73 12.14 14.53
C ASN A 204 -11.88 12.83 13.45
N ILE A 205 -12.48 13.06 12.29
CA ILE A 205 -11.88 13.71 11.12
C ILE A 205 -12.49 15.08 10.80
N HIS A 206 -13.35 15.64 11.65
CA HIS A 206 -14.02 16.93 11.41
C HIS A 206 -13.02 18.05 11.11
N ASP A 207 -12.03 18.25 11.99
CA ASP A 207 -10.99 19.27 11.83
C ASP A 207 -10.24 19.14 10.49
N ARG A 208 -9.99 17.90 10.03
CA ARG A 208 -9.34 17.63 8.74
C ARG A 208 -10.24 17.97 7.55
N VAL A 209 -11.55 17.72 7.66
CA VAL A 209 -12.52 18.10 6.62
C VAL A 209 -12.58 19.62 6.48
N VAL A 210 -12.63 20.34 7.61
CA VAL A 210 -12.68 21.82 7.66
C VAL A 210 -11.38 22.42 7.11
N ALA A 211 -10.22 21.91 7.56
CA ALA A 211 -8.91 22.33 7.07
C ALA A 211 -8.58 21.86 5.63
N THR A 212 -9.53 21.21 4.93
CA THR A 212 -9.37 20.62 3.59
C THR A 212 -8.24 19.57 3.45
N VAL A 213 -7.75 19.06 4.58
CA VAL A 213 -6.71 18.03 4.68
C VAL A 213 -7.25 16.69 4.14
N PRO A 214 -6.44 15.93 3.37
CA PRO A 214 -6.87 14.63 2.84
C PRO A 214 -7.38 13.65 3.94
N ARG A 215 -8.43 12.91 3.58
CA ARG A 215 -9.17 11.92 4.40
C ARG A 215 -9.05 10.48 3.85
N PRO A 216 -7.89 10.05 3.34
CA PRO A 216 -7.87 9.46 2.02
C PRO A 216 -7.78 7.93 2.10
N ASN A 217 -8.73 7.38 2.83
CA ASN A 217 -8.90 5.96 2.99
C ASN A 217 -9.11 5.23 1.69
N ASN A 218 -10.18 5.59 0.97
CA ASN A 218 -10.61 4.80 -0.17
C ASN A 218 -9.50 4.71 -1.23
N SER A 219 -8.71 5.76 -1.44
CA SER A 219 -7.58 5.73 -2.39
C SER A 219 -6.43 4.82 -1.96
N VAL A 220 -6.09 4.79 -0.66
CA VAL A 220 -5.06 3.88 -0.13
C VAL A 220 -5.55 2.44 -0.24
N GLU A 221 -6.77 2.14 0.23
CA GLU A 221 -7.36 0.79 0.13
C GLU A 221 -7.55 0.31 -1.30
N CYS A 222 -8.01 1.17 -2.21
CA CYS A 222 -8.08 0.84 -3.63
C CYS A 222 -6.70 0.52 -4.21
N TRP A 223 -5.63 1.21 -3.77
CA TRP A 223 -4.27 0.88 -4.18
C TRP A 223 -3.83 -0.48 -3.61
N HIS A 224 -4.04 -0.76 -2.32
CA HIS A 224 -3.63 -2.04 -1.70
C HIS A 224 -4.35 -3.24 -2.30
N ASN A 225 -5.66 -3.14 -2.54
CA ASN A 225 -6.41 -4.20 -3.21
C ASN A 225 -5.92 -4.37 -4.66
N ALA A 226 -5.80 -3.29 -5.43
CA ALA A 226 -5.27 -3.37 -6.79
C ALA A 226 -3.81 -3.86 -6.85
N PHE A 227 -3.00 -3.68 -5.81
CA PHE A 227 -1.66 -4.23 -5.72
C PHE A 227 -1.68 -5.75 -5.43
N ALA A 228 -2.51 -6.18 -4.47
CA ALA A 228 -2.74 -7.61 -4.21
C ALA A 228 -3.26 -8.34 -5.46
N ASP A 229 -4.23 -7.75 -6.16
CA ASP A 229 -4.77 -8.27 -7.43
C ASP A 229 -3.70 -8.34 -8.54
N ARG A 230 -2.68 -7.45 -8.51
CA ARG A 230 -1.53 -7.52 -9.44
C ARG A 230 -0.50 -8.58 -9.06
N VAL A 231 -0.41 -8.97 -7.77
CA VAL A 231 0.41 -10.10 -7.30
C VAL A 231 -0.28 -11.42 -7.66
N ALA A 232 -1.61 -11.50 -7.53
CA ALA A 232 -2.47 -12.57 -8.05
C ALA A 232 -2.08 -14.01 -7.63
N ILE A 233 -1.39 -14.18 -6.50
CA ILE A 233 -0.96 -15.47 -5.94
C ILE A 233 -1.13 -15.42 -4.43
N SER A 234 -1.80 -16.41 -3.87
CA SER A 234 -1.70 -16.76 -2.45
C SER A 234 -0.32 -17.36 -2.18
N HIS A 235 0.38 -16.88 -1.15
CA HIS A 235 1.72 -17.36 -0.77
C HIS A 235 2.79 -17.16 -1.86
N PRO A 236 3.15 -15.89 -2.17
CA PRO A 236 4.19 -15.57 -3.13
C PRO A 236 5.59 -15.62 -2.49
N THR A 237 6.61 -16.02 -3.25
CA THR A 237 8.01 -15.80 -2.84
C THR A 237 8.43 -14.35 -3.06
N ILE A 238 9.48 -13.89 -2.37
CA ILE A 238 10.00 -12.51 -2.38
C ILE A 238 10.13 -11.87 -3.77
N VAL A 239 10.50 -12.66 -4.80
CA VAL A 239 10.67 -12.18 -6.17
C VAL A 239 9.40 -11.58 -6.74
N LYS A 240 8.22 -12.19 -6.50
CA LYS A 240 7.00 -11.71 -7.16
C LYS A 240 6.51 -10.37 -6.60
N PRO A 241 6.39 -10.16 -5.26
CA PRO A 241 6.09 -8.85 -4.70
C PRO A 241 7.20 -7.85 -5.01
N GLY A 242 8.49 -8.24 -4.95
CA GLY A 242 9.62 -7.38 -5.32
C GLY A 242 9.51 -6.82 -6.74
N GLU A 243 9.28 -7.66 -7.76
CA GLU A 243 9.07 -7.20 -9.14
C GLU A 243 7.82 -6.32 -9.30
N LYS A 244 6.78 -6.53 -8.48
CA LYS A 244 5.61 -5.64 -8.48
C LYS A 244 5.93 -4.29 -7.84
N ILE A 245 6.69 -4.24 -6.75
CA ILE A 245 7.18 -3.00 -6.14
C ILE A 245 8.06 -2.22 -7.14
N ARG A 246 8.98 -2.89 -7.86
CA ARG A 246 9.77 -2.29 -8.96
C ARG A 246 8.90 -1.74 -10.08
N CYS A 247 7.85 -2.47 -10.46
CA CYS A 247 6.89 -2.03 -11.47
C CYS A 247 6.12 -0.77 -11.03
N GLU A 248 5.70 -0.68 -9.76
CA GLU A 248 5.06 0.52 -9.23
C GLU A 248 6.04 1.71 -9.14
N GLN A 249 7.29 1.49 -8.71
CA GLN A 249 8.35 2.50 -8.73
C GLN A 249 8.58 3.04 -10.16
N SER A 250 8.63 2.16 -11.17
CA SER A 250 8.81 2.59 -12.56
C SER A 250 7.61 3.40 -13.09
N LYS A 251 6.37 3.09 -12.66
CA LYS A 251 5.18 3.89 -13.01
C LYS A 251 5.22 5.25 -12.33
N PHE A 252 5.62 5.28 -11.06
CA PHE A 252 5.82 6.51 -10.29
C PHE A 252 6.86 7.42 -10.95
N GLU A 253 8.00 6.89 -11.35
CA GLU A 253 9.06 7.66 -12.03
C GLU A 253 8.56 8.27 -13.34
N VAL A 254 7.82 7.51 -14.16
CA VAL A 254 7.20 8.04 -15.39
C VAL A 254 6.15 9.11 -15.08
N ALA A 255 5.36 8.96 -14.02
CA ALA A 255 4.40 9.98 -13.60
C ALA A 255 5.09 11.26 -13.11
N LEU A 256 6.17 11.12 -12.33
CA LEU A 256 6.96 12.23 -11.81
C LEU A 256 7.62 13.02 -12.96
N THR A 257 8.24 12.36 -13.93
CA THR A 257 8.82 13.04 -15.11
C THR A 257 7.77 13.86 -15.86
N LYS A 258 6.57 13.30 -16.07
CA LYS A 258 5.47 14.03 -16.74
C LYS A 258 5.04 15.28 -15.96
N ILE A 259 4.87 15.16 -14.65
CA ILE A 259 4.53 16.28 -13.75
C ILE A 259 5.61 17.37 -13.79
N LEU A 260 6.90 16.99 -13.74
CA LEU A 260 8.03 17.93 -13.81
C LEU A 260 8.13 18.64 -15.18
N GLN A 261 7.69 17.99 -16.25
CA GLN A 261 7.60 18.57 -17.60
C GLN A 261 6.28 19.33 -17.83
N SER A 262 5.46 19.57 -16.80
CA SER A 262 4.13 20.19 -16.88
C SER A 262 3.13 19.46 -17.79
N HIS A 263 3.37 18.18 -18.10
CA HIS A 263 2.48 17.36 -18.92
C HIS A 263 1.46 16.61 -18.05
N ASP A 264 0.17 16.85 -18.31
CA ASP A 264 -0.96 16.02 -17.88
C ASP A 264 -1.09 15.82 -16.35
N ILE A 265 -1.30 16.92 -15.60
CA ILE A 265 -1.64 16.87 -14.17
C ILE A 265 -3.05 16.27 -14.00
N LYS A 266 -3.10 14.97 -13.72
CA LYS A 266 -4.34 14.23 -13.50
C LYS A 266 -5.06 14.71 -12.24
N THR A 267 -6.10 15.51 -12.42
CA THR A 267 -7.02 15.92 -11.35
C THR A 267 -7.98 14.80 -10.97
N LYS A 268 -8.51 14.83 -9.74
CA LYS A 268 -9.58 13.92 -9.29
C LYS A 268 -10.81 14.02 -10.19
N LYS A 269 -11.41 12.86 -10.51
CA LYS A 269 -12.70 12.77 -11.24
C LYS A 269 -13.74 13.69 -10.60
N ALA A 270 -14.54 14.37 -11.44
CA ALA A 270 -15.48 15.39 -10.98
C ALA A 270 -16.49 14.90 -9.92
N CYS A 271 -16.89 13.63 -9.95
CA CYS A 271 -17.72 13.01 -8.91
C CYS A 271 -17.08 13.07 -7.51
N TYR A 272 -15.79 12.74 -7.39
CA TYR A 272 -15.06 12.80 -6.12
C TYR A 272 -14.80 14.25 -5.66
N ARG A 273 -14.62 15.20 -6.59
CA ARG A 273 -14.51 16.63 -6.25
C ARG A 273 -15.82 17.15 -5.67
N LYS A 274 -16.95 16.95 -6.37
CA LYS A 274 -18.30 17.30 -5.89
C LYS A 274 -18.65 16.63 -4.55
N LEU A 275 -18.25 15.37 -4.34
CA LEU A 275 -18.43 14.67 -3.07
C LEU A 275 -17.63 15.33 -1.94
N ASN A 276 -16.35 15.66 -2.15
CA ASN A 276 -15.54 16.38 -1.17
C ASN A 276 -16.15 17.75 -0.83
N GLU A 277 -16.57 18.52 -1.83
CA GLU A 277 -17.25 19.81 -1.61
C GLU A 277 -18.53 19.70 -0.78
N ARG A 278 -19.33 18.65 -0.98
CA ARG A 278 -20.54 18.37 -0.16
C ARG A 278 -20.15 18.04 1.29
N ILE A 279 -19.11 17.24 1.49
CA ILE A 279 -18.61 16.84 2.81
C ILE A 279 -18.03 18.03 3.57
N THR A 280 -17.24 18.89 2.91
CA THR A 280 -16.71 20.12 3.51
C THR A 280 -17.81 21.11 3.86
N ARG A 281 -18.79 21.33 2.98
CA ARG A 281 -19.98 22.15 3.30
C ARG A 281 -20.75 21.60 4.50
N LEU A 282 -20.92 20.29 4.59
CA LEU A 282 -21.58 19.68 5.75
C LEU A 282 -20.78 19.92 7.04
N ALA A 283 -19.48 19.62 7.06
CA ALA A 283 -18.66 19.79 8.27
C ALA A 283 -18.61 21.26 8.74
N ASN A 284 -18.55 22.21 7.82
CA ASN A 284 -18.58 23.65 8.13
C ASN A 284 -19.95 24.13 8.65
N SER A 285 -21.03 23.35 8.43
CA SER A 285 -22.38 23.60 8.97
C SER A 285 -22.70 22.73 10.18
N PHE A 286 -21.68 22.20 10.88
CA PHE A 286 -21.87 21.49 12.13
C PHE A 286 -22.24 22.45 13.25
N ASP A 287 -23.45 22.28 13.78
CA ASP A 287 -23.95 22.95 14.98
C ASP A 287 -24.25 21.87 16.04
N PRO A 288 -23.62 21.92 17.24
CA PRO A 288 -23.89 20.98 18.32
C PRO A 288 -25.36 20.91 18.74
N THR A 289 -26.11 22.01 18.61
CA THR A 289 -27.52 22.08 18.99
C THR A 289 -28.44 21.36 17.99
N GLN A 290 -27.99 21.19 16.74
CA GLN A 290 -28.74 20.56 15.65
C GLN A 290 -28.23 19.15 15.29
N LEU A 291 -27.67 18.43 16.28
CA LEU A 291 -26.97 17.16 16.10
C LEU A 291 -27.76 16.13 15.27
N ASP A 292 -29.07 15.98 15.48
CA ASP A 292 -29.88 14.99 14.74
C ASP A 292 -30.20 15.42 13.31
N GLN A 293 -30.32 16.72 13.04
CA GLN A 293 -30.43 17.22 11.68
C GLN A 293 -29.09 17.08 10.93
N PHE A 294 -27.97 17.29 11.62
CA PHE A 294 -26.63 17.02 11.09
C PHE A 294 -26.43 15.53 10.76
N LYS A 295 -26.81 14.60 11.65
CA LYS A 295 -26.77 13.15 11.38
C LYS A 295 -27.58 12.77 10.14
N LYS A 296 -28.80 13.31 9.97
CA LYS A 296 -29.64 13.09 8.77
C LYS A 296 -28.97 13.61 7.50
N LYS A 297 -28.40 14.82 7.53
CA LYS A 297 -27.63 15.38 6.39
C LYS A 297 -26.38 14.54 6.07
N ALA A 298 -25.70 14.01 7.08
CA ALA A 298 -24.51 13.15 6.93
C ALA A 298 -24.83 11.81 6.26
N ALA A 299 -25.93 11.15 6.66
CA ALA A 299 -26.38 9.91 6.04
C ALA A 299 -26.61 10.07 4.53
N ASN A 300 -27.23 11.18 4.11
CA ASN A 300 -27.51 11.49 2.70
C ASN A 300 -26.29 11.90 1.85
N ILE A 301 -25.08 11.87 2.43
CA ILE A 301 -23.80 12.10 1.73
C ILE A 301 -22.92 10.83 1.74
N ALA A 302 -23.23 9.85 2.59
CA ALA A 302 -22.52 8.57 2.68
C ALA A 302 -23.02 7.49 1.71
N ILE A 303 -24.04 7.83 0.91
CA ILE A 303 -24.64 7.05 -0.19
C ILE A 303 -24.33 7.77 -1.51
#